data_AF-A0A7T5R7Y5-F1
#
_entry.id   AF-A0A7T5R7Y5-F1
#
_cell.length_a   1.000
_cell.length_b   1.000
_cell.length_c   1.000
_cell.angle_alpha   90.00
_cell.angle_beta   90.00
_cell.angle_gamma   90.00
#
_symmetry.space_group_name_H-M   'P 1'
#
loop_
_entity.id
_entity.type
_entity.pdbx_description
1 polymer ?
#
loop_
_entity_poly.entity_id
_entity_poly.type
_entity_poly.pdbx_seq_one_letter_code
_entity_poly.pdbx_strand_id
1 'polypeptide(L)'
;MVVRHKSFDHLGGFYHYRVHDVKTKELCANGYSSLKNYLNAMFSNCPNEFFDKGPRSSALKFKISNLDIKKTKNHEVCKLAENGLNENFERYKTNHSRVQVFMLENDDKTVAMEVPLWLFPNEFKYFNELFKSNWPLTGHIDVLRVEDDKIWVWDYKPNAYLEKFATTQVYFYALMLSRRIGVDLRDFRCGYFDENHAFMFKPVENIKIEKELTDLFGFVKNKFI
;
A
#
# COMPACT_ATOMS: atom_id res chain seq x y z
N MET A 1 0.10 -18.10 19.25
CA MET A 1 0.44 -16.69 19.01
C MET A 1 -0.56 -16.15 18.00
N VAL A 2 -1.32 -15.11 18.35
CA VAL A 2 -2.42 -14.59 17.50
C VAL A 2 -1.89 -13.65 16.41
N VAL A 3 -0.83 -12.89 16.70
CA VAL A 3 -0.13 -12.02 15.76
C VAL A 3 1.32 -12.47 15.62
N ARG A 4 1.75 -12.80 14.40
CA ARG A 4 3.16 -13.05 14.06
C ARG A 4 3.85 -11.76 13.64
N HIS A 5 5.15 -11.66 13.91
CA HIS A 5 5.95 -10.47 13.66
C HIS A 5 7.33 -10.82 13.09
N LYS A 6 7.82 -9.99 12.15
CA LYS A 6 9.20 -9.93 11.67
C LYS A 6 9.58 -8.48 11.41
N SER A 7 10.80 -8.09 11.73
CA SER A 7 11.33 -6.78 11.32
C SER A 7 12.21 -6.95 10.09
N PHE A 8 12.03 -6.06 9.11
CA PHE A 8 12.89 -5.95 7.94
C PHE A 8 13.70 -4.66 8.02
N ASP A 9 15.02 -4.77 7.81
CA ASP A 9 15.90 -3.62 7.62
C ASP A 9 16.01 -3.38 6.12
N HIS A 10 15.26 -2.41 5.61
CA HIS A 10 15.16 -2.09 4.19
C HIS A 10 15.42 -0.60 3.98
N LEU A 11 15.61 -0.15 2.73
CA LEU A 11 15.74 1.28 2.45
C LEU A 11 14.53 2.06 2.98
N GLY A 12 14.79 2.96 3.93
CA GLY A 12 13.76 3.73 4.63
C GLY A 12 13.69 3.49 6.13
N GLY A 13 14.30 2.41 6.62
CA GLY A 13 14.38 2.06 8.03
C GLY A 13 13.80 0.68 8.33
N PHE A 14 13.49 0.45 9.60
CA PHE A 14 12.90 -0.80 10.05
C PHE A 14 11.40 -0.86 9.78
N TYR A 15 10.98 -1.85 9.00
CA TYR A 15 9.59 -2.16 8.73
C TYR A 15 9.13 -3.33 9.60
N HIS A 16 8.16 -3.09 10.48
CA HIS A 16 7.70 -4.09 11.45
C HIS A 16 6.52 -4.89 10.89
N TYR A 17 6.81 -5.80 9.97
CA TYR A 17 5.82 -6.67 9.35
C TYR A 17 5.09 -7.53 10.39
N ARG A 18 3.75 -7.44 10.41
CA ARG A 18 2.91 -8.25 11.30
C ARG A 18 1.68 -8.79 10.57
N VAL A 19 1.28 -10.00 10.95
CA VAL A 19 0.09 -10.69 10.42
C VAL A 19 -0.71 -11.27 11.57
N HIS A 20 -2.02 -11.04 11.55
CA HIS A 20 -2.94 -11.64 12.50
C HIS A 20 -3.47 -12.97 11.96
N ASP A 21 -3.04 -14.09 12.54
CA ASP A 21 -3.23 -15.42 11.96
C ASP A 21 -4.70 -15.86 11.90
N VAL A 22 -5.47 -15.57 12.95
CA VAL A 22 -6.90 -15.96 13.03
C VAL A 22 -7.72 -15.18 12.00
N LYS A 23 -7.71 -13.84 12.07
CA LYS A 23 -8.33 -12.95 11.07
C LYS A 23 -7.92 -13.28 9.64
N THR A 24 -6.63 -13.50 9.38
CA THR A 24 -6.17 -13.87 8.03
C THR A 24 -6.76 -15.22 7.60
N LYS A 25 -6.79 -16.23 8.48
CA LYS A 25 -7.39 -17.54 8.17
C LYS A 25 -8.88 -17.42 7.83
N GLU A 26 -9.62 -16.63 8.60
CA GLU A 26 -11.08 -16.50 8.49
C GLU A 26 -11.47 -15.62 7.29
N LEU A 27 -10.94 -14.40 7.21
CA LEU A 27 -11.32 -13.44 6.18
C LEU A 27 -10.80 -13.83 4.79
N CYS A 28 -9.71 -14.59 4.70
CA CYS A 28 -9.18 -15.05 3.41
C CYS A 28 -9.69 -16.44 3.00
N ALA A 29 -10.58 -17.07 3.77
CA ALA A 29 -11.08 -18.41 3.49
C ALA A 29 -11.85 -18.49 2.15
N ASN A 30 -12.57 -17.41 1.80
CA ASN A 30 -13.41 -17.35 0.61
C ASN A 30 -12.73 -16.50 -0.48
N GLY A 31 -11.95 -17.15 -1.35
CA GLY A 31 -11.41 -16.52 -2.57
C GLY A 31 -10.05 -15.83 -2.45
N TYR A 32 -9.52 -15.60 -1.24
CA TYR A 32 -8.22 -14.96 -1.02
C TYR A 32 -7.17 -15.85 -0.37
N SER A 33 -7.22 -17.17 -0.63
CA SER A 33 -6.22 -18.12 -0.13
C SER A 33 -4.79 -17.78 -0.60
N SER A 34 -4.63 -17.21 -1.80
CA SER A 34 -3.35 -16.72 -2.30
C SER A 34 -2.80 -15.55 -1.47
N LEU A 35 -3.65 -14.65 -0.97
CA LEU A 35 -3.24 -13.59 -0.06
C LEU A 35 -2.73 -14.16 1.26
N LYS A 36 -3.47 -15.09 1.88
CA LYS A 36 -3.01 -15.79 3.10
C LYS A 36 -1.65 -16.45 2.89
N ASN A 37 -1.50 -17.16 1.77
CA ASN A 37 -0.25 -17.86 1.45
C ASN A 37 0.91 -16.88 1.26
N TYR A 38 0.67 -15.77 0.57
CA TYR A 38 1.66 -14.70 0.40
C TYR A 38 2.09 -14.12 1.75
N LEU A 39 1.13 -13.73 2.60
CA LEU A 39 1.41 -13.17 3.92
C LEU A 39 2.22 -14.16 4.78
N ASN A 40 1.90 -15.45 4.72
CA ASN A 40 2.66 -16.48 5.42
C ASN A 40 4.08 -16.63 4.88
N ALA A 41 4.26 -16.60 3.56
CA ALA A 41 5.55 -16.79 2.91
C ALA A 41 6.54 -15.66 3.25
N MET A 42 6.09 -14.42 3.42
CA MET A 42 7.00 -13.28 3.68
C MET A 42 7.79 -13.39 4.99
N PHE A 43 7.33 -14.18 5.97
CA PHE A 43 8.13 -14.44 7.19
C PHE A 43 9.44 -15.16 6.90
N SER A 44 9.50 -16.00 5.86
CA SER A 44 10.68 -16.80 5.53
C SER A 44 11.30 -16.43 4.20
N ASN A 45 10.50 -15.95 3.25
CA ASN A 45 10.85 -15.83 1.84
C ASN A 45 10.72 -14.39 1.30
N CYS A 46 10.79 -13.38 2.17
CA CYS A 46 10.87 -11.98 1.72
C CYS A 46 12.16 -11.77 0.90
N PRO A 47 12.09 -11.30 -0.36
CA PRO A 47 13.27 -11.07 -1.18
C PRO A 47 13.93 -9.73 -0.81
N ASN A 48 14.62 -9.69 0.34
CA ASN A 48 15.13 -8.44 0.92
C ASN A 48 16.03 -7.63 -0.05
N GLU A 49 16.77 -8.32 -0.93
CA GLU A 49 17.64 -7.68 -1.94
C GLU A 49 16.91 -6.70 -2.88
N PHE A 50 15.60 -6.88 -3.10
CA PHE A 50 14.81 -5.96 -3.92
C PHE A 50 14.57 -4.64 -3.20
N PHE A 51 14.52 -4.65 -1.87
CA PHE A 51 14.20 -3.49 -1.04
C PHE A 51 15.44 -2.66 -0.67
N ASP A 52 16.63 -3.19 -0.94
CA ASP A 52 17.91 -2.51 -0.75
C ASP A 52 18.31 -1.65 -1.95
N LYS A 53 17.58 -1.78 -3.06
CA LYS A 53 17.91 -1.15 -4.36
C LYS A 53 16.65 -0.66 -5.06
N GLY A 54 16.84 0.23 -6.03
CA GLY A 54 15.74 0.64 -6.93
C GLY A 54 14.76 1.65 -6.34
N PRO A 55 13.67 1.91 -7.08
CA PRO A 55 12.68 2.90 -6.74
C PRO A 55 11.73 2.39 -5.64
N ARG A 56 11.28 3.30 -4.77
CA ARG A 56 10.26 3.02 -3.75
C ARG A 56 8.96 3.71 -4.10
N SER A 57 7.83 3.03 -3.94
CA SER A 57 6.50 3.58 -4.21
C SER A 57 6.23 4.86 -3.43
N SER A 58 6.69 4.92 -2.18
CA SER A 58 6.58 6.11 -1.31
C SER A 58 7.42 7.31 -1.75
N ALA A 59 8.37 7.11 -2.67
CA ALA A 59 9.20 8.18 -3.22
C ALA A 59 8.69 8.71 -4.58
N LEU A 60 7.61 8.14 -5.12
CA LEU A 60 7.07 8.55 -6.42
C LEU A 60 6.41 9.93 -6.33
N LYS A 61 6.73 10.80 -7.29
CA LYS A 61 6.26 12.20 -7.35
C LYS A 61 5.56 12.52 -8.66
N PHE A 62 4.51 11.77 -8.97
CA PHE A 62 3.60 12.03 -10.08
C PHE A 62 2.18 11.66 -9.69
N LYS A 63 1.20 12.15 -10.45
CA LYS A 63 -0.23 11.90 -10.21
C LYS A 63 -0.80 10.98 -11.29
N ILE A 64 -1.79 10.20 -10.87
CA ILE A 64 -2.63 9.40 -11.77
C ILE A 64 -3.95 10.14 -11.95
N SER A 65 -4.30 10.49 -13.19
CA SER A 65 -5.39 11.43 -13.49
C SER A 65 -6.75 10.78 -13.74
N ASN A 66 -6.81 9.45 -13.88
CA ASN A 66 -8.05 8.72 -14.18
C ASN A 66 -8.57 7.86 -13.02
N LEU A 67 -8.31 8.27 -11.79
CA LEU A 67 -8.87 7.66 -10.58
C LEU A 67 -9.96 8.56 -10.01
N ASP A 68 -11.13 7.98 -9.72
CA ASP A 68 -12.22 8.64 -9.01
C ASP A 68 -11.92 8.59 -7.50
N ILE A 69 -11.32 9.66 -6.97
CA ILE A 69 -10.95 9.77 -5.56
C ILE A 69 -12.12 10.37 -4.78
N LYS A 70 -12.65 9.60 -3.84
CA LYS A 70 -13.71 10.01 -2.93
C LYS A 70 -13.11 10.41 -1.59
N LYS A 71 -13.25 11.69 -1.24
CA LYS A 71 -12.93 12.20 0.09
C LYS A 71 -14.15 12.06 1.00
N THR A 72 -13.94 11.52 2.19
CA THR A 72 -14.95 11.51 3.25
C THR A 72 -14.35 11.97 4.57
N LYS A 73 -15.21 12.51 5.43
CA LYS A 73 -14.91 12.74 6.85
C LYS A 73 -15.56 11.64 7.67
N ASN A 74 -15.02 11.36 8.86
CA ASN A 74 -15.60 10.40 9.81
C ASN A 74 -15.75 8.98 9.24
N HIS A 75 -14.85 8.54 8.36
CA HIS A 75 -14.79 7.12 7.98
C HIS A 75 -14.36 6.28 9.19
N GLU A 76 -14.72 5.00 9.22
CA GLU A 76 -14.31 4.11 10.32
C GLU A 76 -12.79 4.05 10.51
N VAL A 77 -12.00 4.06 9.42
CA VAL A 77 -10.53 4.11 9.49
C VAL A 77 -9.99 5.38 10.15
N CYS A 78 -10.71 6.50 10.04
CA CYS A 78 -10.35 7.75 10.74
C CYS A 78 -10.54 7.59 12.25
N LYS A 79 -11.64 6.97 12.68
CA LYS A 79 -11.89 6.67 14.09
C LYS A 79 -10.87 5.67 14.65
N LEU A 80 -10.48 4.67 13.85
CA LEU A 80 -9.41 3.74 14.21
C LEU A 80 -8.05 4.46 14.34
N ALA A 81 -7.75 5.43 13.47
CA ALA A 81 -6.56 6.26 13.61
C ALA A 81 -6.59 7.10 14.88
N GLU A 82 -7.69 7.79 15.16
CA GLU A 82 -7.86 8.60 16.37
C GLU A 82 -7.63 7.75 17.64
N ASN A 83 -8.32 6.61 17.73
CA ASN A 83 -8.17 5.68 18.86
C ASN A 83 -6.73 5.16 18.95
N GLY A 84 -6.11 4.78 17.83
CA GLY A 84 -4.73 4.32 17.82
C GLY A 84 -3.74 5.37 18.31
N LEU A 85 -3.90 6.63 17.90
CA LEU A 85 -3.05 7.73 18.36
C LEU A 85 -3.16 7.96 19.87
N ASN A 86 -4.36 7.82 20.43
CA ASN A 86 -4.65 8.03 21.84
C ASN A 86 -4.22 6.82 22.70
N GLU A 87 -4.71 5.62 22.38
CA GLU A 87 -4.52 4.42 23.20
C GLU A 87 -3.07 3.90 23.17
N ASN A 88 -2.38 4.04 22.02
CA ASN A 88 -0.99 3.62 21.90
C ASN A 88 0.02 4.75 22.14
N PHE A 89 -0.41 5.92 22.64
CA PHE A 89 0.46 7.09 22.80
C PHE A 89 1.76 6.78 23.55
N GLU A 90 1.65 6.11 24.70
CA GLU A 90 2.79 5.72 25.55
C GLU A 90 3.52 4.47 25.04
N ARG A 91 2.84 3.60 24.27
CA ARG A 91 3.37 2.30 23.83
C ARG A 91 4.29 2.41 22.61
N TYR A 92 4.00 3.34 21.70
CA TYR A 92 4.73 3.50 20.44
C TYR A 92 5.16 4.94 20.20
N LYS A 93 6.38 5.13 19.69
CA LYS A 93 6.96 6.46 19.45
C LYS A 93 6.41 7.16 18.22
N THR A 94 6.05 6.42 17.17
CA THR A 94 5.62 7.00 15.89
C THR A 94 4.11 6.86 15.72
N ASN A 95 3.49 7.86 15.09
CA ASN A 95 2.06 7.81 14.78
C ASN A 95 1.70 6.62 13.87
N HIS A 96 2.57 6.25 12.93
CA HIS A 96 2.39 5.07 12.09
C HIS A 96 2.25 3.80 12.95
N SER A 97 3.21 3.52 13.84
CA SER A 97 3.14 2.33 14.69
C SER A 97 1.96 2.36 15.66
N ARG A 98 1.59 3.55 16.18
CA ARG A 98 0.40 3.72 17.02
C ARG A 98 -0.87 3.28 16.30
N VAL A 99 -1.09 3.78 15.09
CA VAL A 99 -2.30 3.48 14.30
C VAL A 99 -2.29 2.05 13.75
N GLN A 100 -1.22 1.63 13.09
CA GLN A 100 -1.13 0.31 12.44
C GLN A 100 -1.30 -0.83 13.45
N VAL A 101 -0.64 -0.75 14.60
CA VAL A 101 -0.76 -1.79 15.64
C VAL A 101 -2.15 -1.77 16.25
N PHE A 102 -2.71 -0.59 16.51
CA PHE A 102 -4.07 -0.48 17.04
C PHE A 102 -5.09 -1.14 16.11
N MET A 103 -5.02 -0.83 14.80
CA MET A 103 -5.88 -1.46 13.79
C MET A 103 -5.67 -2.98 13.76
N LEU A 104 -4.43 -3.46 13.74
CA LEU A 104 -4.16 -4.90 13.74
C LEU A 104 -4.69 -5.62 14.98
N GLU A 105 -4.73 -4.98 16.14
CA GLU A 105 -5.20 -5.58 17.39
C GLU A 105 -6.71 -5.45 17.60
N ASN A 106 -7.34 -4.36 17.14
CA ASN A 106 -8.71 -3.99 17.53
C ASN A 106 -9.72 -3.92 16.38
N ASP A 107 -9.28 -3.82 15.12
CA ASP A 107 -10.17 -3.85 13.97
C ASP A 107 -10.35 -5.29 13.48
N ASP A 108 -11.59 -5.75 13.35
CA ASP A 108 -11.92 -7.11 12.95
C ASP A 108 -11.56 -7.41 11.49
N LYS A 109 -11.41 -6.37 10.66
CA LYS A 109 -11.08 -6.48 9.22
C LYS A 109 -9.58 -6.40 8.92
N THR A 110 -8.74 -5.90 9.82
CA THR A 110 -7.29 -5.71 9.58
C THR A 110 -6.53 -7.02 9.73
N VAL A 111 -5.88 -7.48 8.67
CA VAL A 111 -5.17 -8.78 8.62
C VAL A 111 -3.65 -8.64 8.75
N ALA A 112 -3.08 -7.55 8.27
CA ALA A 112 -1.63 -7.34 8.28
C ALA A 112 -1.22 -5.86 8.27
N MET A 113 0.02 -5.59 8.67
CA MET A 113 0.67 -4.29 8.56
C MET A 113 2.12 -4.43 8.09
N GLU A 114 2.65 -3.37 7.49
CA GLU A 114 4.00 -3.28 6.91
C GLU A 114 4.30 -4.41 5.91
N VAL A 115 3.34 -4.72 5.04
CA VAL A 115 3.41 -5.87 4.11
C VAL A 115 4.41 -5.58 2.99
N PRO A 116 5.55 -6.28 2.89
CA PRO A 116 6.53 -6.05 1.83
C PRO A 116 5.95 -6.48 0.48
N LEU A 117 6.24 -5.73 -0.58
CA LEU A 117 5.80 -6.02 -1.94
C LEU A 117 6.73 -5.41 -3.00
N TRP A 118 6.64 -5.96 -4.22
CA TRP A 118 7.45 -5.52 -5.35
C TRP A 118 6.74 -5.69 -6.71
N LEU A 119 7.18 -4.90 -7.71
CA LEU A 119 6.79 -4.96 -9.12
C LEU A 119 8.05 -5.14 -9.98
N PHE A 120 8.09 -6.18 -10.80
CA PHE A 120 9.20 -6.36 -11.74
C PHE A 120 9.07 -5.42 -12.96
N PRO A 121 10.19 -5.04 -13.59
CA PRO A 121 10.19 -4.15 -14.75
C PRO A 121 9.29 -4.60 -15.92
N ASN A 122 9.19 -5.91 -16.15
CA ASN A 122 8.39 -6.50 -17.21
C ASN A 122 6.89 -6.61 -16.88
N GLU A 123 6.46 -6.34 -15.64
CA GLU A 123 5.07 -6.47 -15.21
C GLU A 123 4.25 -5.19 -15.42
N PHE A 124 4.91 -4.12 -15.86
CA PHE A 124 4.26 -2.84 -16.09
C PHE A 124 4.85 -2.14 -17.31
N LYS A 125 4.01 -1.90 -18.33
CA LYS A 125 4.44 -1.42 -19.65
C LYS A 125 5.23 -0.10 -19.63
N TYR A 126 4.98 0.79 -18.66
CA TYR A 126 5.65 2.08 -18.56
C TYR A 126 6.76 2.09 -17.50
N PHE A 127 7.22 0.93 -17.03
CA PHE A 127 8.13 0.83 -15.90
C PHE A 127 9.40 1.67 -16.08
N ASN A 128 10.13 1.44 -17.18
CA ASN A 128 11.39 2.13 -17.43
C ASN A 128 11.20 3.63 -17.66
N GLU A 129 10.09 4.03 -18.28
CA GLU A 129 9.77 5.45 -18.53
C GLU A 129 9.49 6.20 -17.22
N LEU A 130 8.76 5.58 -16.29
CA LEU A 130 8.39 6.22 -15.03
C LEU A 130 9.47 6.14 -13.97
N PHE A 131 10.09 4.97 -13.80
CA PHE A 131 10.96 4.71 -12.68
C PHE A 131 12.44 4.79 -13.01
N LYS A 132 12.78 4.83 -14.31
CA LYS A 132 14.17 4.95 -14.81
C LYS A 132 15.12 3.96 -14.14
N SER A 133 14.67 2.73 -13.95
CA SER A 133 15.37 1.69 -13.19
C SER A 133 15.11 0.32 -13.80
N ASN A 134 16.10 -0.57 -13.73
CA ASN A 134 15.97 -2.00 -14.02
C ASN A 134 15.75 -2.84 -12.74
N TRP A 135 15.78 -2.22 -11.57
CA TRP A 135 15.44 -2.84 -10.29
C TRP A 135 13.93 -2.80 -10.05
N PRO A 136 13.36 -3.79 -9.34
CA PRO A 136 11.94 -3.79 -8.98
C PRO A 136 11.53 -2.50 -8.25
N LEU A 137 10.29 -2.05 -8.49
CA LEU A 137 9.64 -1.07 -7.62
C LEU A 137 9.26 -1.78 -6.33
N THR A 138 9.53 -1.17 -5.18
CA THR A 138 9.23 -1.78 -3.88
C THR A 138 8.36 -0.91 -2.98
N GLY A 139 7.82 -1.52 -1.94
CA GLY A 139 6.96 -0.85 -0.97
C GLY A 139 6.58 -1.72 0.22
N HIS A 140 6.09 -1.07 1.27
CA HIS A 140 5.44 -1.72 2.40
C HIS A 140 4.04 -1.13 2.57
N ILE A 141 3.01 -1.97 2.60
CA ILE A 141 1.64 -1.52 2.88
C ILE A 141 1.52 -1.27 4.37
N ASP A 142 1.18 -0.05 4.77
CA ASP A 142 0.96 0.28 6.19
C ASP A 142 -0.10 -0.64 6.80
N VAL A 143 -1.30 -0.71 6.20
CA VAL A 143 -2.41 -1.50 6.71
C VAL A 143 -3.13 -2.24 5.58
N LEU A 144 -3.32 -3.55 5.76
CA LEU A 144 -4.08 -4.41 4.86
C LEU A 144 -5.35 -4.93 5.56
N ARG A 145 -6.50 -4.67 4.96
CA ARG A 145 -7.81 -5.15 5.43
C ARG A 145 -8.46 -6.07 4.40
N VAL A 146 -9.34 -6.96 4.88
CA VAL A 146 -10.25 -7.73 4.03
C VAL A 146 -11.67 -7.49 4.54
N GLU A 147 -12.53 -6.97 3.67
CA GLU A 147 -13.88 -6.51 4.01
C GLU A 147 -14.75 -6.50 2.75
N ASP A 148 -16.02 -6.91 2.87
CA ASP A 148 -16.99 -6.94 1.77
C ASP A 148 -16.47 -7.64 0.51
N ASP A 149 -15.80 -8.78 0.69
CA ASP A 149 -15.14 -9.55 -0.37
C ASP A 149 -14.14 -8.72 -1.19
N LYS A 150 -13.49 -7.72 -0.57
CA LYS A 150 -12.45 -6.89 -1.20
C LYS A 150 -11.19 -6.82 -0.33
N ILE A 151 -10.06 -6.71 -1.01
CA ILE A 151 -8.77 -6.43 -0.40
C ILE A 151 -8.60 -4.91 -0.33
N TRP A 152 -8.51 -4.37 0.87
CA TRP A 152 -8.33 -2.94 1.11
C TRP A 152 -6.88 -2.64 1.46
N VAL A 153 -6.23 -1.83 0.63
CA VAL A 153 -4.87 -1.32 0.84
C VAL A 153 -4.97 0.10 1.38
N TRP A 154 -4.52 0.27 2.63
CA TRP A 154 -4.57 1.53 3.35
C TRP A 154 -3.16 2.04 3.68
N ASP A 155 -2.96 3.34 3.55
CA ASP A 155 -1.72 4.05 3.89
C ASP A 155 -2.05 5.18 4.86
N TYR A 156 -1.44 5.15 6.05
CA TYR A 156 -1.69 6.19 7.05
C TYR A 156 -0.81 7.40 6.73
N LYS A 157 -1.41 8.59 6.70
CA LYS A 157 -0.72 9.82 6.35
C LYS A 157 -1.16 10.94 7.28
N PRO A 158 -0.34 11.34 8.27
CA PRO A 158 -0.65 12.51 9.08
C PRO A 158 -0.97 13.73 8.21
N ASN A 159 -2.08 14.41 8.47
CA ASN A 159 -2.58 15.48 7.61
C ASN A 159 -2.82 15.02 6.16
N ALA A 160 -3.53 13.90 5.98
CA ALA A 160 -3.79 13.25 4.70
C ALA A 160 -4.33 14.25 3.64
N TYR A 161 -5.07 15.28 4.05
CA TYR A 161 -5.58 16.30 3.14
C TYR A 161 -4.51 17.14 2.43
N LEU A 162 -3.26 17.14 2.91
CA LEU A 162 -2.11 17.82 2.29
C LEU A 162 -1.33 16.91 1.34
N GLU A 163 -1.61 15.61 1.33
CA GLU A 163 -0.87 14.64 0.54
C GLU A 163 -1.17 14.79 -0.95
N LYS A 164 -0.10 14.95 -1.75
CA LYS A 164 -0.19 15.12 -3.20
C LYS A 164 -0.02 13.82 -3.97
N PHE A 165 0.71 12.86 -3.40
CA PHE A 165 1.17 11.65 -4.10
C PHE A 165 0.75 10.34 -3.41
N ALA A 166 0.02 10.40 -2.28
CA ALA A 166 -0.46 9.22 -1.58
C ALA A 166 -1.30 8.30 -2.50
N THR A 167 -2.19 8.86 -3.33
CA THR A 167 -2.94 8.07 -4.33
C THR A 167 -2.03 7.23 -5.22
N THR A 168 -0.92 7.81 -5.71
CA THR A 168 0.06 7.10 -6.55
C THR A 168 0.76 6.00 -5.77
N GLN A 169 1.20 6.30 -4.54
CA GLN A 169 1.84 5.31 -3.66
C GLN A 169 0.91 4.11 -3.42
N VAL A 170 -0.34 4.35 -3.00
CA VAL A 170 -1.32 3.31 -2.68
C VAL A 170 -1.77 2.54 -3.93
N TYR A 171 -1.89 3.21 -5.09
CA TYR A 171 -2.18 2.53 -6.34
C TYR A 171 -1.12 1.48 -6.66
N PHE A 172 0.16 1.84 -6.58
CA PHE A 172 1.24 0.91 -6.89
C PHE A 172 1.35 -0.20 -5.84
N TYR A 173 1.00 0.04 -4.58
CA TYR A 173 0.84 -1.02 -3.59
C TYR A 173 -0.20 -2.06 -4.00
N ALA A 174 -1.39 -1.62 -4.43
CA ALA A 174 -2.41 -2.54 -4.91
C ALA A 174 -1.98 -3.29 -6.18
N LEU A 175 -1.35 -2.62 -7.15
CA LEU A 175 -0.81 -3.27 -8.35
C LEU A 175 0.24 -4.32 -8.00
N MET A 176 1.19 -3.98 -7.15
CA MET A 176 2.22 -4.92 -6.68
C MET A 176 1.59 -6.14 -6.02
N LEU A 177 0.70 -5.93 -5.04
CA LEU A 177 0.07 -7.02 -4.33
C LEU A 177 -0.77 -7.89 -5.27
N SER A 178 -1.56 -7.29 -6.16
CA SER A 178 -2.33 -7.98 -7.22
C SER A 178 -1.45 -8.93 -8.03
N ARG A 179 -0.28 -8.48 -8.50
CA ARG A 179 0.66 -9.34 -9.24
C ARG A 179 1.27 -10.43 -8.37
N ARG A 180 1.61 -10.13 -7.11
CA ARG A 180 2.18 -11.13 -6.18
C ARG A 180 1.21 -12.27 -5.84
N ILE A 181 -0.10 -11.97 -5.77
CA ILE A 181 -1.11 -12.96 -5.31
C ILE A 181 -2.01 -13.48 -6.44
N GLY A 182 -1.88 -12.96 -7.66
CA GLY A 182 -2.69 -13.36 -8.81
C GLY A 182 -4.16 -12.98 -8.71
N VAL A 183 -4.50 -11.91 -7.98
CA VAL A 183 -5.88 -11.41 -7.82
C VAL A 183 -6.06 -10.15 -8.65
N ASP A 184 -7.20 -10.03 -9.34
CA ASP A 184 -7.49 -8.92 -10.24
C ASP A 184 -7.68 -7.59 -9.47
N LEU A 185 -7.21 -6.47 -10.03
CA LEU A 185 -7.35 -5.15 -9.41
C LEU A 185 -8.80 -4.74 -9.11
N ARG A 186 -9.81 -5.32 -9.78
CA ARG A 186 -11.24 -5.10 -9.48
C ARG A 186 -11.63 -5.54 -8.07
N ASP A 187 -10.87 -6.46 -7.49
CA ASP A 187 -11.04 -6.98 -6.13
C ASP A 187 -10.32 -6.13 -5.08
N PHE A 188 -9.61 -5.09 -5.51
CA PHE A 188 -8.93 -4.16 -4.62
C PHE A 188 -9.74 -2.88 -4.39
N ARG A 189 -9.55 -2.32 -3.20
CA ARG A 189 -9.90 -0.95 -2.85
C ARG A 189 -8.67 -0.31 -2.23
N CYS A 190 -8.51 0.98 -2.48
CA CYS A 190 -7.34 1.71 -2.06
C CYS A 190 -7.79 2.93 -1.27
N GLY A 191 -7.00 3.30 -0.27
CA GLY A 191 -7.14 4.61 0.32
C GLY A 191 -5.95 5.03 1.16
N TYR A 192 -5.95 6.31 1.49
CA TYR A 192 -5.05 6.88 2.48
C TYR A 192 -5.86 7.76 3.42
N PHE A 193 -5.39 7.87 4.67
CA PHE A 193 -6.22 8.44 5.72
C PHE A 193 -5.39 9.04 6.87
N ASP A 194 -6.03 9.96 7.57
CA ASP A 194 -5.67 10.41 8.90
C ASP A 194 -6.88 10.25 9.84
N GLU A 195 -6.78 10.77 11.07
CA GLU A 195 -7.86 10.77 12.05
C GLU A 195 -9.09 11.62 11.67
N ASN A 196 -9.01 12.43 10.60
CA ASN A 196 -10.07 13.36 10.19
C ASN A 196 -10.68 13.02 8.80
N HIS A 197 -9.87 12.51 7.89
CA HIS A 197 -10.17 12.35 6.48
C HIS A 197 -9.72 10.99 5.95
N ALA A 198 -10.56 10.36 5.15
CA ALA A 198 -10.19 9.22 4.32
C ALA A 198 -10.40 9.57 2.85
N PHE A 199 -9.46 9.17 2.02
CA PHE A 199 -9.47 9.32 0.58
C PHE A 199 -9.45 7.94 -0.04
N MET A 200 -10.49 7.57 -0.78
CA MET A 200 -10.69 6.21 -1.28
C MET A 200 -10.87 6.19 -2.79
N PHE A 201 -10.41 5.13 -3.43
CA PHE A 201 -10.59 4.94 -4.86
C PHE A 201 -10.54 3.44 -5.22
N LYS A 202 -11.01 3.13 -6.43
CA LYS A 202 -10.84 1.81 -7.05
C LYS A 202 -9.62 1.87 -7.99
N PRO A 203 -8.61 1.00 -7.83
CA PRO A 203 -7.49 0.96 -8.77
C PRO A 203 -7.96 0.44 -10.14
N VAL A 204 -7.27 0.84 -11.21
CA VAL A 204 -7.58 0.47 -12.59
C VAL A 204 -6.31 0.00 -13.31
N GLU A 205 -6.42 -0.99 -14.19
CA GLU A 205 -5.24 -1.53 -14.93
C GLU A 205 -4.60 -0.48 -15.86
N ASN A 206 -5.41 0.34 -16.53
CA ASN A 206 -4.92 1.34 -17.49
C ASN A 206 -4.89 2.73 -16.86
N ILE A 207 -3.79 3.06 -16.18
CA ILE A 207 -3.60 4.40 -15.62
C ILE A 207 -3.25 5.44 -16.68
N LYS A 208 -3.69 6.67 -16.45
CA LYS A 208 -3.26 7.88 -17.15
C LYS A 208 -2.42 8.70 -16.18
N ILE A 209 -1.23 9.09 -16.59
CA ILE A 209 -0.30 9.84 -15.75
C ILE A 209 -0.42 11.31 -16.13
N GLU A 210 -0.58 12.16 -15.13
CA GLU A 210 -0.67 13.59 -15.34
C GLU A 210 0.69 14.11 -15.81
N LYS A 211 0.70 14.72 -17.01
CA LYS A 211 1.88 15.15 -17.75
C LYS A 211 2.62 16.36 -17.12
N GLU A 212 2.28 16.80 -15.91
CA GLU A 212 2.83 18.03 -15.33
C GLU A 212 4.33 17.99 -14.94
N LEU A 213 5.07 16.94 -15.33
CA LEU A 213 6.55 16.91 -15.24
C LEU A 213 7.24 16.61 -16.58
N THR A 214 6.51 16.62 -17.69
CA THR A 214 7.10 16.41 -19.03
C THR A 214 7.93 17.60 -19.52
N ASP A 215 7.73 18.79 -18.95
CA ASP A 215 8.53 19.98 -19.32
C ASP A 215 9.91 20.02 -18.62
N LEU A 216 10.19 19.09 -17.68
CA LEU A 216 11.53 18.97 -17.06
C LEU A 216 12.39 17.87 -17.71
N PHE A 217 11.81 17.01 -18.55
CA PHE A 217 12.53 15.96 -19.28
C PHE A 217 11.98 15.88 -20.69
N GLY A 218 12.58 16.68 -21.57
CA GLY A 218 12.18 16.80 -22.98
C GLY A 218 11.97 15.44 -23.63
N PHE A 219 10.71 15.08 -23.82
CA PHE A 219 10.33 14.02 -24.74
C PHE A 219 9.91 14.65 -26.06
N VAL A 220 10.59 14.16 -27.09
CA VAL A 220 10.52 14.52 -28.49
C VAL A 220 9.06 14.65 -28.95
N LYS A 221 8.72 15.87 -29.40
CA LYS A 221 7.54 16.09 -30.23
C LYS A 221 7.69 15.30 -31.55
N ASN A 222 6.62 14.57 -31.86
CA ASN A 222 6.16 14.20 -33.20
C ASN A 222 7.01 13.26 -34.07
N LYS A 223 6.42 12.12 -34.42
CA LYS A 223 5.98 11.88 -35.80
C LYS A 223 4.95 10.74 -35.84
N PHE A 224 3.67 11.13 -35.81
CA PHE A 224 2.66 10.43 -36.61
C PHE A 224 2.59 11.18 -37.94
N ILE A 225 3.15 10.57 -38.98
CA ILE A 225 2.65 10.61 -40.37
C ILE A 225 2.67 9.15 -40.81
#